data_AF-B8D3Z1-F1
#
_entry.id   AF-B8D3Z1-F1
#
_cell.length_a   1.000
_cell.length_b   1.000
_cell.length_c   1.000
_cell.angle_alpha   90.00
_cell.angle_beta   90.00
_cell.angle_gamma   90.00
#
_symmetry.space_group_name_H-M   'P 1'
#
loop_
_entity.id
_entity.type
_entity.pdbx_description
1 polymer ?
#
loop_
_entity_poly.entity_id
_entity_poly.type
_entity_poly.pdbx_seq_one_letter_code
_entity_poly.pdbx_strand_id
1 'polypeptide(L)'
;MNRIRHRGKYVELLILDMSRGGRIHGYYLLKKIREETGLPVNPGLIYPLLKGMVEKGLIKAEESFEKGRRKIVFRITEKGEKYLEENKQELEIARKYFEKLKLAKEVGLTKLVARLIRIFEKIDQLTPEQLEVVRGITRELEAKLIDIAGE
;
A
#
# COMPACT_ATOMS: atom_id res chain seq x y z
N MET A 1 14.72 4.70 -13.83
CA MET A 1 13.66 3.84 -14.44
C MET A 1 13.85 2.39 -13.98
N ASN A 2 13.55 2.06 -12.71
CA ASN A 2 13.61 0.68 -12.18
C ASN A 2 12.75 0.47 -10.90
N ARG A 3 11.99 1.48 -10.46
CA ARG A 3 11.26 1.45 -9.18
C ARG A 3 10.00 0.57 -9.18
N ILE A 4 9.49 0.16 -10.35
CA ILE A 4 8.24 -0.61 -10.46
C ILE A 4 8.46 -2.10 -10.10
N ARG A 5 9.60 -2.69 -10.52
CA ARG A 5 9.91 -4.11 -10.28
C ARG A 5 10.09 -4.47 -8.81
N HIS A 6 10.52 -3.52 -7.98
CA HIS A 6 10.72 -3.73 -6.54
C HIS A 6 9.47 -3.55 -5.68
N ARG A 7 8.41 -2.86 -6.16
CA ARG A 7 7.19 -2.65 -5.36
C ARG A 7 6.51 -3.96 -4.98
N GLY A 8 6.41 -4.91 -5.92
CA GLY A 8 5.84 -6.23 -5.65
C GLY A 8 6.63 -7.01 -4.60
N LYS A 9 7.97 -7.01 -4.70
CA LYS A 9 8.87 -7.66 -3.74
C LYS A 9 8.76 -7.02 -2.34
N TYR A 10 8.70 -5.70 -2.24
CA TYR A 10 8.57 -5.03 -0.94
C TYR A 10 7.23 -5.31 -0.27
N VAL A 11 6.14 -5.32 -1.03
CA VAL A 11 4.83 -5.69 -0.49
C VAL A 11 4.82 -7.17 -0.07
N GLU A 12 5.42 -8.07 -0.86
CA GLU A 12 5.58 -9.49 -0.52
C GLU A 12 6.33 -9.68 0.83
N LEU A 13 7.46 -8.99 1.00
CA LEU A 13 8.26 -9.05 2.24
C LEU A 13 7.50 -8.48 3.44
N LEU A 14 6.80 -7.36 3.29
CA LEU A 14 5.96 -6.79 4.36
C LEU A 14 4.81 -7.72 4.74
N ILE A 15 4.17 -8.38 3.76
CA ILE A 15 3.12 -9.37 4.02
C ILE A 15 3.69 -10.55 4.81
N LEU A 16 4.83 -11.09 4.40
CA LEU A 16 5.49 -12.18 5.12
C LEU A 16 5.86 -11.76 6.55
N ASP A 17 6.44 -10.58 6.73
CA ASP A 17 6.83 -10.06 8.04
C ASP A 17 5.63 -9.91 8.99
N MET A 18 4.52 -9.37 8.48
CA MET A 18 3.25 -9.34 9.21
C MET A 18 2.71 -10.75 9.54
N SER A 19 2.99 -11.74 8.69
CA SER A 19 2.49 -13.12 8.84
C SER A 19 3.22 -13.90 9.94
N ARG A 20 4.36 -13.40 10.44
CA ARG A 20 5.09 -14.03 11.56
C ARG A 20 4.26 -14.04 12.84
N GLY A 21 3.34 -13.08 13.00
CA GLY A 21 2.44 -12.96 14.15
C GLY A 21 1.26 -13.95 14.17
N GLY A 22 1.11 -14.82 13.17
CA GLY A 22 0.04 -15.83 13.12
C GLY A 22 -0.76 -15.82 11.82
N ARG A 23 -2.03 -16.24 11.89
CA ARG A 23 -2.93 -16.32 10.73
C ARG A 23 -3.30 -14.92 10.22
N ILE A 24 -3.12 -14.65 8.93
CA ILE A 24 -3.56 -13.42 8.27
C ILE A 24 -4.79 -13.68 7.39
N HIS A 25 -5.85 -12.91 7.59
CA HIS A 25 -6.93 -12.86 6.60
C HIS A 25 -6.56 -11.88 5.48
N GLY A 26 -6.68 -12.28 4.21
CA GLY A 26 -6.37 -11.40 3.07
C GLY A 26 -7.16 -10.08 3.07
N TYR A 27 -8.42 -10.12 3.50
CA TYR A 27 -9.23 -8.91 3.71
C TYR A 27 -8.72 -8.05 4.88
N TYR A 28 -8.31 -8.66 5.99
CA TYR A 28 -7.76 -7.93 7.14
C TYR A 28 -6.44 -7.25 6.78
N LEU A 29 -5.60 -7.90 5.98
CA LEU A 29 -4.38 -7.32 5.44
C LEU A 29 -4.67 -6.05 4.62
N LEU A 30 -5.63 -6.12 3.69
CA LEU A 30 -6.06 -4.97 2.89
C LEU A 30 -6.55 -3.81 3.77
N LYS A 31 -7.37 -4.14 4.78
CA LYS A 31 -7.90 -3.16 5.73
C LYS A 31 -6.77 -2.52 6.54
N LYS A 32 -5.86 -3.31 7.09
CA LYS A 32 -4.73 -2.84 7.91
C LYS A 32 -3.78 -1.95 7.11
N ILE A 33 -3.41 -2.33 5.89
CA ILE A 33 -2.55 -1.48 5.04
C ILE A 33 -3.23 -0.14 4.75
N ARG A 34 -4.52 -0.16 4.40
CA ARG A 34 -5.30 1.07 4.19
C ARG A 34 -5.37 1.93 5.45
N GLU A 35 -5.59 1.31 6.60
CA GLU A 35 -5.64 1.99 7.89
C GLU A 35 -4.30 2.61 8.25
N GLU A 36 -3.17 1.91 8.04
CA GLU A 36 -1.85 2.42 8.41
C GLU A 36 -1.31 3.46 7.43
N THR A 37 -1.59 3.31 6.13
CA THR A 37 -1.03 4.19 5.08
C THR A 37 -1.98 5.28 4.60
N GLY A 38 -3.29 5.13 4.83
CA GLY A 38 -4.31 6.02 4.27
C GLY A 38 -4.48 5.94 2.76
N LEU A 39 -3.70 5.09 2.07
CA LEU A 39 -3.78 4.93 0.62
C LEU A 39 -4.82 3.88 0.23
N PRO A 40 -5.52 4.06 -0.90
CA PRO A 40 -6.39 3.03 -1.44
C PRO A 40 -5.54 1.83 -1.88
N VAL A 41 -5.81 0.67 -1.31
CA VAL A 41 -5.21 -0.59 -1.77
C VAL A 41 -6.18 -1.27 -2.72
N ASN A 42 -5.76 -1.49 -3.97
CA ASN A 42 -6.55 -2.20 -4.97
C ASN A 42 -6.55 -3.70 -4.66
N PRO A 43 -7.72 -4.33 -4.41
CA PRO A 43 -7.82 -5.77 -4.19
C PRO A 43 -7.24 -6.60 -5.35
N GLY A 44 -7.37 -6.09 -6.59
CA GLY A 44 -6.83 -6.71 -7.81
C GLY A 44 -5.30 -6.76 -7.88
N LEU A 45 -4.58 -6.09 -6.98
CA LEU A 45 -3.13 -6.22 -6.83
C LEU A 45 -2.75 -7.23 -5.74
N ILE A 46 -3.52 -7.29 -4.66
CA ILE A 46 -3.15 -8.08 -3.47
C ILE A 46 -3.51 -9.55 -3.62
N TYR A 47 -4.67 -9.89 -4.19
CA TYR A 47 -5.03 -11.30 -4.35
C TYR A 47 -4.13 -12.06 -5.32
N PRO A 48 -3.75 -11.52 -6.50
CA PRO A 48 -2.76 -12.16 -7.36
C PRO A 48 -1.39 -12.29 -6.69
N LEU A 49 -0.97 -11.29 -5.89
CA LEU A 49 0.27 -11.36 -5.12
C LEU A 49 0.22 -12.50 -4.10
N LEU A 50 -0.84 -12.58 -3.29
CA LEU A 50 -1.04 -13.66 -2.32
C LEU A 50 -1.07 -15.03 -3.00
N LYS A 51 -1.74 -15.16 -4.15
CA LYS A 51 -1.75 -16.39 -4.96
C LYS A 51 -0.32 -16.76 -5.39
N GLY A 52 0.44 -15.81 -5.93
CA GLY A 52 1.84 -16.04 -6.31
C GLY A 52 2.72 -16.41 -5.12
N MET A 53 2.47 -15.86 -3.93
CA MET A 53 3.19 -16.24 -2.70
C MET A 53 2.87 -17.68 -2.27
N VAL A 54 1.62 -18.14 -2.46
CA VAL A 54 1.23 -19.55 -2.24
C VAL A 54 1.92 -20.46 -3.25
N GLU A 55 1.90 -20.11 -4.53
CA GLU A 55 2.55 -20.89 -5.61
C GLU A 55 4.07 -21.00 -5.39
N LYS A 56 4.70 -19.94 -4.89
CA LYS A 56 6.12 -19.96 -4.48
C LYS A 56 6.37 -20.76 -3.20
N GLY A 57 5.33 -21.14 -2.46
CA GLY A 57 5.42 -21.85 -1.19
C GLY A 57 5.89 -20.98 -0.02
N LEU A 58 5.80 -19.64 -0.14
CA LEU A 58 6.20 -18.70 0.93
C LEU A 58 5.13 -18.60 2.02
N ILE A 59 3.87 -18.76 1.63
CA ILE A 59 2.72 -18.84 2.53
C ILE A 59 1.86 -20.04 2.14
N LYS A 60 1.06 -20.55 3.07
CA LYS A 60 -0.01 -21.53 2.82
C LYS A 60 -1.36 -20.89 3.05
N ALA A 61 -2.34 -21.26 2.23
CA ALA A 61 -3.73 -20.91 2.42
C ALA A 61 -4.43 -22.03 3.21
N GLU A 62 -5.09 -21.69 4.31
CA GLU A 62 -5.90 -22.59 5.11
C GLU A 62 -7.34 -22.08 5.15
N GLU A 63 -8.30 -23.00 5.19
CA GLU A 63 -9.69 -22.66 5.42
C GLU A 63 -9.97 -22.50 6.91
N SER A 64 -10.65 -21.43 7.25
CA SER A 64 -11.13 -21.14 8.59
C SER A 64 -12.62 -20.89 8.55
N PHE A 65 -13.36 -21.53 9.45
CA PHE A 65 -14.78 -21.28 9.63
C PHE A 65 -14.97 -20.37 10.83
N GLU A 66 -15.38 -19.12 10.58
CA GLU A 66 -15.74 -18.18 11.64
C GLU A 66 -17.20 -17.78 11.49
N LYS A 67 -18.00 -17.96 12.55
CA LYS A 67 -19.43 -17.62 12.58
C LYS A 67 -20.20 -18.19 11.38
N GLY A 68 -19.92 -19.44 11.01
CA GLY A 68 -20.57 -20.14 9.89
C GLY A 68 -20.15 -19.67 8.49
N ARG A 69 -19.20 -18.74 8.37
CA ARG A 69 -18.67 -18.27 7.06
C ARG A 69 -17.28 -18.84 6.82
N ARG A 70 -17.10 -19.44 5.64
CA ARG A 70 -15.79 -19.88 5.13
C ARG A 70 -14.92 -18.65 4.87
N LYS A 71 -13.73 -18.64 5.45
CA LYS A 71 -12.69 -17.61 5.23
C LYS A 71 -11.38 -18.29 4.89
N ILE A 72 -10.62 -17.66 3.99
CA ILE A 72 -9.24 -18.08 3.71
C ILE A 72 -8.32 -17.29 4.63
N VAL A 73 -7.46 -18.01 5.36
CA VAL A 73 -6.36 -17.45 6.13
C VAL A 73 -5.04 -17.88 5.51
N PHE A 74 -4.05 -17.01 5.59
CA PHE A 74 -2.69 -17.26 5.13
C PHE A 74 -1.78 -17.42 6.34
N ARG A 75 -0.85 -18.37 6.24
CA ARG A 75 0.18 -18.60 7.27
C ARG A 75 1.54 -18.71 6.59
N ILE A 76 2.56 -18.10 7.18
CA ILE A 76 3.93 -18.23 6.69
C ILE A 76 4.42 -19.67 6.80
N THR A 77 5.22 -20.11 5.82
CA THR A 77 5.89 -21.42 5.82
C THR A 77 7.34 -21.28 6.28
N GLU A 78 8.02 -22.38 6.58
CA GLU A 78 9.47 -22.37 6.86
C GLU A 78 10.27 -21.78 5.69
N LYS A 79 9.86 -22.05 4.45
CA LYS A 79 10.43 -21.44 3.25
C LYS A 79 10.23 -19.92 3.24
N GLY A 80 9.05 -19.45 3.64
CA GLY A 80 8.76 -18.02 3.79
C GLY A 80 9.62 -17.33 4.85
N GLU A 81 9.85 -17.97 6.00
CA GLU A 81 10.75 -17.49 7.04
C GLU A 81 12.20 -17.39 6.54
N LYS A 82 12.69 -18.43 5.86
CA LYS A 82 14.03 -18.41 5.25
C LYS A 82 14.15 -17.31 4.18
N TYR A 83 13.11 -17.13 3.37
CA TYR A 83 13.09 -16.07 2.37
C TYR A 83 13.15 -14.67 3.00
N LEU A 84 12.48 -14.43 4.13
CA LEU A 84 12.62 -13.18 4.88
C LEU A 84 14.06 -12.95 5.36
N GLU A 85 14.68 -13.99 5.90
CA GLU A 85 16.06 -13.96 6.40
C GLU A 85 17.05 -13.61 5.28
N GLU A 86 16.91 -14.24 4.11
CA GLU A 86 17.74 -14.00 2.93
C GLU A 86 17.54 -12.59 2.34
N ASN A 87 16.40 -11.95 2.58
CA ASN A 87 16.03 -10.65 2.01
C ASN A 87 15.89 -9.55 3.08
N LYS A 88 16.64 -9.66 4.19
CA LYS A 88 16.61 -8.73 5.32
C LYS A 88 16.84 -7.27 4.93
N GLN A 89 17.78 -7.02 4.02
CA GLN A 89 18.11 -5.66 3.58
C GLN A 89 16.95 -5.02 2.83
N GLU A 90 16.33 -5.76 1.90
CA GLU A 90 15.15 -5.29 1.19
C GLU A 90 13.93 -5.15 2.10
N LEU A 91 13.78 -6.02 3.11
CA LEU A 91 12.73 -5.87 4.12
C LEU A 91 12.90 -4.56 4.88
N GLU A 92 14.13 -4.21 5.26
CA GLU A 92 14.40 -2.96 5.97
C GLU A 92 14.12 -1.72 5.11
N ILE A 93 14.45 -1.78 3.81
CA ILE A 93 14.07 -0.73 2.86
C ILE A 93 12.54 -0.62 2.75
N ALA A 94 11.85 -1.75 2.66
CA ALA A 94 10.40 -1.80 2.60
C ALA A 94 9.75 -1.19 3.86
N ARG A 95 10.27 -1.51 5.05
CA ARG A 95 9.84 -0.94 6.34
C ARG A 95 10.05 0.57 6.36
N LYS A 96 11.23 1.07 5.98
CA LYS A 96 11.49 2.52 5.91
C LYS A 96 10.54 3.23 4.96
N TYR A 97 10.22 2.62 3.82
CA TYR A 97 9.23 3.18 2.90
C TYR A 97 7.82 3.19 3.51
N PHE A 98 7.46 2.12 4.22
CA PHE A 98 6.17 2.02 4.91
C PHE A 98 6.03 3.06 6.03
N GLU A 99 7.08 3.33 6.80
CA GLU A 99 7.09 4.41 7.80
C GLU A 99 6.93 5.80 7.17
N LYS A 100 7.54 6.06 6.00
CA LYS A 100 7.28 7.30 5.25
C LYS A 100 5.80 7.45 4.87
N LEU A 101 5.12 6.35 4.51
CA LEU A 101 3.68 6.39 4.22
C LEU A 101 2.84 6.69 5.46
N LYS A 102 3.22 6.17 6.63
CA LYS A 102 2.55 6.49 7.90
C LYS A 102 2.70 7.97 8.24
N LEU A 103 3.91 8.52 8.14
CA LEU A 103 4.16 9.95 8.34
C LEU A 103 3.33 10.80 7.35
N ALA A 104 3.34 10.43 6.07
CA ALA A 104 2.52 11.09 5.05
C ALA A 104 1.01 11.03 5.36
N LYS A 105 0.54 9.95 5.98
CA LYS A 105 -0.84 9.85 6.44
C LYS A 105 -1.11 10.77 7.63
N GLU A 106 -0.22 10.78 8.61
CA GLU A 106 -0.32 11.57 9.84
C GLU A 106 -0.44 13.07 9.54
N VAL A 107 0.41 13.59 8.65
CA VAL A 107 0.37 14.99 8.21
C VAL A 107 -0.74 15.29 7.18
N GLY A 108 -1.56 14.28 6.83
CA GLY A 108 -2.69 14.44 5.90
C GLY A 108 -2.34 14.48 4.41
N LEU A 109 -1.06 14.30 4.03
CA LEU A 109 -0.60 14.29 2.64
C LEU A 109 -1.31 13.20 1.80
N THR A 110 -1.56 12.03 2.37
CA THR A 110 -2.25 10.93 1.64
C THR A 110 -3.70 11.30 1.31
N LYS A 111 -4.39 12.07 2.18
CA LYS A 111 -5.73 12.59 1.91
C LYS A 111 -5.71 13.65 0.81
N LEU A 112 -4.71 14.52 0.79
CA LEU A 112 -4.52 15.51 -0.26
C LEU A 112 -4.34 14.82 -1.62
N VAL A 113 -3.41 13.87 -1.73
CA VAL A 113 -3.18 13.09 -2.96
C VAL A 113 -4.46 12.41 -3.43
N ALA A 114 -5.23 11.79 -2.52
CA ALA A 114 -6.49 11.15 -2.88
C ALA A 114 -7.53 12.13 -3.44
N ARG A 115 -7.58 13.39 -2.96
CA ARG A 115 -8.43 14.44 -3.51
C ARG A 115 -7.96 14.88 -4.90
N LEU A 116 -6.65 15.04 -5.07
CA LEU A 116 -6.06 15.41 -6.37
C LEU A 116 -6.34 14.34 -7.43
N ILE A 117 -6.25 13.05 -7.10
CA ILE A 117 -6.62 11.97 -8.02
C ILE A 117 -8.09 12.09 -8.46
N ARG A 118 -9.02 12.34 -7.54
CA ARG A 118 -10.45 12.51 -7.87
C ARG A 118 -10.72 13.73 -8.74
N ILE A 119 -9.96 14.81 -8.55
CA ILE A 119 -10.04 16.01 -9.41
C ILE A 119 -9.52 15.65 -10.80
N PHE A 120 -8.37 14.98 -10.88
CA PHE A 120 -7.78 14.55 -12.14
C PHE A 120 -8.70 13.63 -12.94
N GLU A 121 -9.37 12.67 -12.30
CA GLU A 121 -10.34 11.76 -12.93
C GLU A 121 -11.57 12.46 -13.53
N LYS A 122 -11.85 13.71 -13.11
CA LYS A 122 -13.01 14.50 -13.54
C LYS A 122 -12.61 15.79 -14.24
N ILE A 123 -11.34 15.98 -14.54
CA ILE A 123 -10.80 17.28 -14.96
C ILE A 123 -11.41 17.77 -16.26
N ASP A 124 -11.76 16.84 -17.15
CA ASP A 124 -12.45 17.04 -18.42
C ASP A 124 -13.94 17.39 -18.28
N GLN A 125 -14.50 17.23 -17.08
CA GLN A 125 -15.90 17.52 -16.75
C GLN A 125 -16.07 18.82 -15.95
N LEU A 126 -14.98 19.52 -15.63
CA LEU A 126 -15.02 20.77 -14.86
C LEU A 126 -15.41 21.96 -15.73
N THR A 127 -16.18 22.88 -15.17
CA THR A 127 -16.52 24.14 -15.85
C THR A 127 -15.28 25.06 -15.95
N PRO A 128 -15.28 26.04 -16.87
CA PRO A 128 -14.21 27.04 -16.94
C PRO A 128 -13.92 27.73 -15.60
N GLU A 129 -14.96 28.06 -14.83
CA GLU A 129 -14.82 28.68 -13.50
C GLU A 129 -14.15 27.74 -12.51
N GLN A 130 -14.52 26.45 -12.52
CA GLN A 130 -13.89 25.44 -11.66
C GLN A 130 -12.42 25.21 -12.02
N LEU A 131 -12.08 25.24 -13.31
CA LEU A 131 -10.70 25.14 -13.78
C LEU A 131 -9.83 26.31 -13.31
N GLU A 132 -10.36 27.54 -13.32
CA GLU A 132 -9.66 28.70 -12.77
C GLU A 132 -9.42 28.57 -11.25
N VAL A 133 -10.41 28.06 -10.50
CA VAL A 133 -10.23 27.76 -9.07
C VAL A 133 -9.14 26.73 -8.84
N VAL A 134 -9.14 25.61 -9.58
CA VAL A 134 -8.10 24.58 -9.48
C VAL A 134 -6.72 25.15 -9.81
N ARG A 135 -6.62 26.00 -10.85
CA ARG A 135 -5.37 26.68 -11.21
C ARG A 135 -4.86 27.57 -10.08
N GLY A 136 -5.74 28.36 -9.45
CA GLY A 136 -5.39 29.21 -8.31
C GLY A 136 -4.85 28.40 -7.13
N ILE A 137 -5.58 27.34 -6.74
CA ILE A 137 -5.15 26.44 -5.65
C ILE A 137 -3.81 25.78 -5.96
N THR A 138 -3.60 25.34 -7.20
CA THR A 138 -2.36 24.69 -7.62
C THR A 138 -1.17 25.62 -7.48
N ARG A 139 -1.29 26.86 -7.96
CA ARG A 139 -0.22 27.88 -7.86
C ARG A 139 0.12 28.21 -6.41
N GLU A 140 -0.88 28.41 -5.56
CA GLU A 140 -0.66 28.73 -4.14
C GLU A 140 0.02 27.55 -3.42
N LEU A 141 -0.41 26.32 -3.71
CA LEU A 141 0.18 25.11 -3.14
C LEU A 141 1.63 24.93 -3.58
N GLU A 142 1.92 25.10 -4.87
CA GLU A 142 3.29 24.98 -5.41
C GLU A 142 4.24 25.98 -4.75
N ALA A 143 3.86 27.25 -4.66
CA ALA A 143 4.66 28.29 -4.01
C ALA A 143 5.02 27.92 -2.56
N LYS A 144 4.03 27.47 -1.77
CA LYS A 144 4.26 27.07 -0.38
C LYS A 144 5.09 25.80 -0.24
N LEU A 145 5.02 24.87 -1.19
CA LEU A 145 5.78 23.62 -1.14
C LEU A 145 7.26 23.83 -1.48
N ILE A 146 7.56 24.70 -2.43
CA ILE A 146 8.94 25.11 -2.78
C ILE A 146 9.65 25.64 -1.53
N ASP A 147 9.01 26.56 -0.80
CA ASP A 147 9.54 27.13 0.45
C ASP A 147 9.89 26.07 1.51
N ILE A 148 9.11 24.98 1.60
CA ILE A 148 9.31 23.90 2.57
C ILE A 148 10.38 22.91 2.11
N ALA A 149 10.47 22.64 0.80
CA ALA A 149 11.42 21.70 0.23
C ALA A 149 12.85 22.28 0.14
N GLY A 150 12.99 23.60 0.26
CA GLY A 150 14.25 24.30 0.03
C GLY A 150 14.73 24.19 -1.41
N GLU A 151 13.77 24.03 -2.34
CA GLU A 151 13.99 24.00 -3.79
C GLU A 151 13.84 25.39 -4.42
#